data_AF-A0AAE1Z051-F1
#
_entry.id   AF-A0AAE1Z051-F1
#
_cell.length_a   1.000
_cell.length_b   1.000
_cell.length_c   1.000
_cell.angle_alpha   90.00
_cell.angle_beta   90.00
_cell.angle_gamma   90.00
#
_symmetry.space_group_name_H-M   'P 1'
#
loop_
_entity.id
_entity.type
_entity.pdbx_description
1 polymer ?
#
loop_
_entity_poly.entity_id
_entity_poly.type
_entity_poly.pdbx_seq_one_letter_code
_entity_poly.pdbx_strand_id
1 'polypeptide(L)'
;MDVHLKDLFSRFQEQFGSGPGLGPGSGTCLMKIDGISPPFVKSLYKVAASLYRTDPWRRLRPAHLFGVKVGKNWDWYGRKQPFPCIQFIGGDGGDLGIYMFRSEDDAKKATGSRETIRVPNVELLRVTYEVESLIFLSNKQMIKSLSLEKSGEDRFPVFDVVRCTSSGELEFRNPKIEELRFAYAVMSVVALVHPLLEEDVGAGHKYSRLTLFQPFIETVDVQWSAEMAKGNDLVAVTISHPPNRGYEERNSSASSTPTKRSEEVIKEKTFC
;
A
#
# COMPACT_ATOMS: atom_id res chain seq x y z
N MET A 1 17.35 17.30 -30.54
CA MET A 1 16.98 15.88 -30.38
C MET A 1 15.79 15.64 -31.28
N ASP A 2 15.90 14.72 -32.23
CA ASP A 2 14.88 14.44 -33.25
C ASP A 2 13.53 14.09 -32.60
N VAL A 3 12.43 14.60 -33.15
CA VAL A 3 11.06 14.36 -32.65
C VAL A 3 10.75 12.86 -32.68
N HIS A 4 11.27 12.15 -33.68
CA HIS A 4 11.11 10.71 -33.80
C HIS A 4 11.88 9.93 -32.73
N LEU A 5 13.06 10.41 -32.31
CA LEU A 5 13.82 9.79 -31.22
C LEU A 5 13.12 10.01 -29.87
N LYS A 6 12.52 11.18 -29.65
CA LYS A 6 11.72 11.43 -28.44
C LYS A 6 10.49 10.54 -28.37
N ASP A 7 9.75 10.39 -29.47
CA ASP A 7 8.59 9.49 -29.54
C ASP A 7 9.00 8.02 -29.34
N LEU A 8 10.13 7.60 -29.92
CA LEU A 8 10.67 6.26 -29.73
C LEU A 8 11.11 6.01 -28.27
N PHE A 9 11.79 6.97 -27.64
CA PHE A 9 12.20 6.86 -26.23
C PHE A 9 11.00 6.94 -25.27
N SER A 10 9.99 7.76 -25.57
CA SER A 10 8.73 7.80 -24.81
C SER A 10 8.04 6.45 -24.88
N ARG A 11 7.85 5.90 -26.09
CA ARG A 11 7.25 4.58 -26.28
C ARG A 11 8.06 3.45 -25.67
N PHE A 12 9.39 3.53 -25.72
CA PHE A 12 10.27 2.58 -25.08
C PHE A 12 10.16 2.65 -23.54
N GLN A 13 10.06 3.85 -22.97
CA GLN A 13 9.87 4.05 -21.53
C GLN A 13 8.45 3.65 -21.08
N GLU A 14 7.43 3.86 -21.93
CA GLU A 14 6.05 3.40 -21.76
C GLU A 14 5.95 1.86 -21.81
N GLN A 15 6.73 1.20 -22.68
CA GLN A 15 6.69 -0.25 -22.85
C GLN A 15 7.61 -1.03 -21.89
N PHE A 16 8.76 -0.45 -21.53
CA PHE A 16 9.84 -1.16 -20.82
C PHE A 16 10.26 -0.48 -19.51
N GLY A 17 9.51 0.53 -19.09
CA GLY A 17 9.61 1.10 -17.76
C GLY A 17 9.12 0.14 -16.68
N SER A 18 9.95 -0.85 -16.37
CA SER A 18 10.05 -1.66 -15.15
C SER A 18 8.81 -1.78 -14.23
N GLY A 19 7.69 -2.32 -14.75
CA GLY A 19 6.62 -2.97 -13.96
C GLY A 19 5.30 -2.19 -13.75
N PRO A 20 4.16 -2.88 -13.87
CA PRO A 20 3.62 -3.27 -15.15
C PRO A 20 3.09 -2.03 -15.96
N GLY A 21 3.86 -0.95 -16.08
CA GLY A 21 3.62 0.12 -17.07
C GLY A 21 4.02 1.55 -16.68
N LEU A 22 4.68 1.80 -15.54
CA LEU A 22 4.88 3.16 -15.02
C LEU A 22 6.35 3.64 -14.88
N GLY A 23 7.34 2.84 -15.30
CA GLY A 23 8.74 3.26 -15.29
C GLY A 23 9.40 3.32 -13.92
N PRO A 24 10.74 3.47 -13.88
CA PRO A 24 11.44 3.80 -12.64
C PRO A 24 10.93 5.12 -12.08
N GLY A 25 11.13 5.33 -10.78
CA GLY A 25 10.68 6.57 -10.14
C GLY A 25 11.25 7.84 -10.78
N SER A 26 10.53 8.95 -10.67
CA SER A 26 10.79 10.19 -11.45
C SER A 26 11.92 11.10 -10.96
N GLY A 27 12.66 10.70 -9.94
CA GLY A 27 13.67 11.55 -9.29
C GLY A 27 13.08 12.60 -8.34
N THR A 28 11.84 12.41 -7.89
CA THR A 28 11.27 13.14 -6.74
C THR A 28 12.22 13.08 -5.56
N CYS A 29 12.38 14.21 -4.88
CA CYS A 29 13.28 14.31 -3.73
C CYS A 29 12.45 14.69 -2.52
N LEU A 30 12.45 13.80 -1.51
CA LEU A 30 11.66 13.99 -0.30
C LEU A 30 12.00 15.32 0.39
N MET A 31 13.24 15.80 0.32
CA MET A 31 13.65 17.08 0.90
C MET A 31 12.97 18.31 0.27
N LYS A 32 12.28 18.17 -0.85
CA LYS A 32 11.51 19.24 -1.50
C LYS A 32 10.04 19.30 -1.04
N ILE A 33 9.67 18.50 -0.05
CA ILE A 33 8.30 18.45 0.48
C ILE A 33 8.18 19.44 1.64
N ASP A 34 7.18 20.32 1.57
CA ASP A 34 6.93 21.30 2.62
C ASP A 34 6.63 20.61 3.96
N GLY A 35 7.31 21.06 5.01
CA GLY A 35 7.14 20.56 6.38
C GLY A 35 7.79 19.19 6.65
N ILE A 36 8.52 18.61 5.70
CA ILE A 36 9.25 17.36 5.94
C ILE A 36 10.52 17.61 6.75
N SER A 37 10.80 16.72 7.71
CA SER A 37 12.01 16.76 8.52
C SER A 37 12.96 15.62 8.15
N PRO A 38 14.30 15.80 8.24
CA PRO A 38 15.24 14.72 8.01
C PRO A 38 15.00 13.46 8.89
N PRO A 39 14.65 13.58 10.18
CA PRO A 39 14.28 12.40 10.97
C PRO A 39 13.05 11.67 10.44
N PHE A 40 12.03 12.38 9.92
CA PHE A 40 10.89 11.73 9.27
C PHE A 40 11.37 10.94 8.03
N VAL A 41 12.22 11.52 7.18
CA VAL A 41 12.80 10.79 6.03
C VAL A 41 13.54 9.53 6.48
N LYS A 42 14.30 9.60 7.58
CA LYS A 42 14.97 8.42 8.16
C LYS A 42 13.97 7.34 8.59
N SER A 43 12.90 7.72 9.29
CA SER A 43 11.86 6.77 9.72
C SER A 43 11.12 6.12 8.54
N LEU A 44 10.90 6.84 7.44
CA LEU A 44 10.35 6.29 6.20
C LEU A 44 11.29 5.24 5.57
N TYR A 45 12.58 5.54 5.50
CA TYR A 45 13.56 4.60 4.95
C TYR A 45 13.70 3.36 5.84
N LYS A 46 13.68 3.52 7.16
CA LYS A 46 13.72 2.42 8.11
C LYS A 46 12.53 1.46 7.96
N VAL A 47 11.31 1.99 7.91
CA VAL A 47 10.12 1.12 7.75
C VAL A 47 10.09 0.45 6.38
N ALA A 48 10.48 1.15 5.31
CA ALA A 48 10.55 0.57 3.98
C ALA A 48 11.61 -0.55 3.92
N ALA A 49 12.77 -0.34 4.53
CA ALA A 49 13.79 -1.38 4.64
C ALA A 49 13.31 -2.58 5.46
N SER A 50 12.55 -2.35 6.54
CA SER A 50 11.93 -3.41 7.33
C SER A 50 10.96 -4.25 6.49
N LEU A 51 10.05 -3.62 5.76
CA LEU A 51 9.13 -4.29 4.84
C LEU A 51 9.88 -5.05 3.74
N TYR A 52 10.97 -4.50 3.21
CA TYR A 52 11.71 -5.17 2.17
C TYR A 52 12.32 -6.50 2.65
N ARG A 53 12.88 -6.49 3.86
CA ARG A 53 13.57 -7.65 4.46
C ARG A 53 12.64 -8.80 4.83
N THR A 54 11.34 -8.53 5.00
CA THR A 54 10.36 -9.59 5.22
C THR A 54 9.99 -10.33 3.92
N ASP A 55 10.53 -9.88 2.77
CA ASP A 55 10.42 -10.52 1.46
C ASP A 55 8.97 -10.86 1.02
N PRO A 56 8.06 -9.88 1.02
CA PRO A 56 6.66 -10.10 0.63
C PRO A 56 6.52 -10.54 -0.83
N TRP A 57 7.40 -10.05 -1.72
CA TRP A 57 7.35 -10.35 -3.16
C TRP A 57 7.72 -11.79 -3.51
N ARG A 58 8.20 -12.60 -2.55
CA ARG A 58 8.32 -14.05 -2.76
C ARG A 58 6.96 -14.69 -3.05
N ARG A 59 5.91 -14.25 -2.35
CA ARG A 59 4.55 -14.83 -2.41
C ARG A 59 3.53 -13.88 -3.08
N LEU A 60 3.70 -12.58 -2.88
CA LEU A 60 2.78 -11.57 -3.41
C LEU A 60 3.15 -11.17 -4.84
N ARG A 61 2.13 -10.83 -5.62
CA ARG A 61 2.16 -10.56 -7.07
C ARG A 61 1.17 -9.43 -7.39
N PRO A 62 1.26 -8.78 -8.56
CA PRO A 62 0.37 -7.69 -8.96
C PRO A 62 -1.13 -7.98 -8.87
N ALA A 63 -1.59 -9.23 -9.03
CA ALA A 63 -3.02 -9.51 -8.90
C ALA A 63 -3.54 -9.46 -7.44
N HIS A 64 -2.66 -9.41 -6.44
CA HIS A 64 -3.05 -9.37 -5.03
C HIS A 64 -3.36 -7.94 -4.58
N LEU A 65 -4.65 -7.65 -4.47
CA LEU A 65 -5.16 -6.37 -3.97
C LEU A 65 -5.58 -6.50 -2.50
N PHE A 66 -5.26 -5.47 -1.70
CA PHE A 66 -5.58 -5.40 -0.28
C PHE A 66 -6.36 -4.12 0.03
N GLY A 67 -7.38 -4.23 0.88
CA GLY A 67 -8.07 -3.10 1.48
C GLY A 67 -7.28 -2.59 2.69
N VAL A 68 -7.25 -1.27 2.87
CA VAL A 68 -6.51 -0.62 3.95
C VAL A 68 -7.37 0.46 4.61
N LYS A 69 -7.37 0.47 5.94
CA LYS A 69 -7.94 1.55 6.76
C LYS A 69 -6.93 1.95 7.82
N VAL A 70 -6.50 3.21 7.83
CA VAL A 70 -5.53 3.75 8.81
C VAL A 70 -6.27 4.77 9.68
N GLY A 71 -6.51 4.42 10.94
CA GLY A 71 -7.26 5.24 11.88
C GLY A 71 -8.69 5.52 11.41
N LYS A 72 -9.19 6.69 11.79
CA LYS A 72 -10.54 7.16 11.45
C LYS A 72 -10.45 8.25 10.40
N ASN A 73 -11.51 8.42 9.63
CA ASN A 73 -11.52 9.40 8.53
C ASN A 73 -11.19 10.83 8.99
N TRP A 74 -11.62 11.22 10.19
CA TRP A 74 -11.35 12.54 10.76
C TRP A 74 -9.91 12.76 11.23
N ASP A 75 -9.10 11.70 11.33
CA ASP A 75 -7.67 11.82 11.63
C ASP A 75 -6.89 12.38 10.43
N TRP A 76 -7.52 12.42 9.25
CA TRP A 76 -6.93 12.87 7.99
C TRP A 76 -7.40 14.26 7.59
N TYR A 77 -6.51 15.00 6.92
CA TYR A 77 -6.86 16.28 6.32
C TYR A 77 -7.99 16.10 5.30
N GLY A 78 -9.04 16.94 5.39
CA GLY A 78 -10.24 16.80 4.56
C GLY A 78 -11.19 15.68 5.01
N ARG A 79 -10.97 15.09 6.20
CA ARG A 79 -11.80 14.04 6.81
C ARG A 79 -11.99 12.81 5.92
N LYS A 80 -10.98 12.46 5.14
CA LYS A 80 -10.99 11.31 4.23
C LYS A 80 -9.60 10.66 4.18
N GLN A 81 -9.55 9.35 4.37
CA GLN A 81 -8.30 8.60 4.23
C GLN A 81 -7.73 8.67 2.79
N PRO A 82 -6.40 8.82 2.61
CA PRO A 82 -5.79 9.01 1.29
C PRO A 82 -5.95 7.83 0.32
N PHE A 83 -5.67 6.61 0.78
CA PHE A 83 -5.55 5.44 -0.09
C PHE A 83 -6.22 4.19 0.51
N PRO A 84 -7.47 3.85 0.16
CA PRO A 84 -8.18 2.69 0.71
C PRO A 84 -7.67 1.34 0.19
N CYS A 85 -6.80 1.31 -0.84
CA CYS A 85 -6.37 0.07 -1.47
C CYS A 85 -4.87 0.09 -1.76
N ILE A 86 -4.21 -1.06 -1.56
CA ILE A 86 -2.80 -1.24 -1.90
C ILE A 86 -2.59 -2.50 -2.73
N GLN A 87 -1.58 -2.46 -3.59
CA GLN A 87 -1.20 -3.54 -4.48
C GLN A 87 0.31 -3.70 -4.47
N PHE A 88 0.80 -4.92 -4.39
CA PHE A 88 2.22 -5.20 -4.58
C PHE A 88 2.56 -5.24 -6.05
N ILE A 89 3.67 -4.62 -6.45
CA ILE A 89 4.20 -4.74 -7.81
C ILE A 89 5.52 -5.50 -7.85
N GLY A 90 5.83 -6.10 -9.00
CA GLY A 90 6.99 -6.96 -9.18
C GLY A 90 6.77 -8.38 -8.64
N GLY A 91 7.87 -9.10 -8.41
CA GLY A 91 7.86 -10.52 -8.04
C GLY A 91 7.81 -11.49 -9.24
N ASP A 92 7.71 -10.95 -10.45
CA ASP A 92 7.74 -11.65 -11.75
C ASP A 92 8.87 -11.15 -12.67
N GLY A 93 9.83 -10.39 -12.13
CA GLY A 93 11.00 -9.85 -12.85
C GLY A 93 10.99 -8.33 -13.06
N GLY A 94 9.93 -7.62 -12.66
CA GLY A 94 9.87 -6.14 -12.64
C GLY A 94 10.34 -5.50 -11.33
N ASP A 95 10.21 -4.17 -11.24
CA ASP A 95 10.54 -3.43 -10.01
C ASP A 95 9.67 -3.88 -8.85
N LEU A 96 10.31 -4.03 -7.69
CA LEU A 96 9.63 -4.37 -6.45
C LEU A 96 9.06 -3.11 -5.83
N GLY A 97 7.83 -3.18 -5.35
CA GLY A 97 7.20 -2.04 -4.70
C GLY A 97 5.76 -2.27 -4.28
N ILE A 98 5.14 -1.20 -3.82
CA ILE A 98 3.73 -1.11 -3.46
C ILE A 98 3.12 0.13 -4.13
N TYR A 99 1.97 -0.06 -4.76
CA TYR A 99 1.09 1.00 -5.25
C TYR A 99 -0.05 1.20 -4.27
N MET A 100 -0.37 2.46 -3.96
CA MET A 100 -1.50 2.85 -3.11
C MET A 100 -2.49 3.68 -3.93
N PHE A 101 -3.72 3.18 -4.02
CA PHE A 101 -4.76 3.73 -4.88
C PHE A 101 -5.79 4.53 -4.08
N ARG A 102 -6.33 5.58 -4.69
CA ARG A 102 -7.37 6.44 -4.09
C ARG A 102 -8.76 5.79 -4.05
N SER A 103 -8.97 4.72 -4.81
CA SER A 103 -10.19 3.92 -4.78
C SER A 103 -9.94 2.46 -5.21
N GLU A 104 -10.85 1.56 -4.87
CA GLU A 104 -10.83 0.17 -5.36
C GLU A 104 -11.04 0.12 -6.88
N ASP A 105 -11.86 1.01 -7.43
CA ASP A 105 -12.09 1.10 -8.87
C ASP A 105 -10.83 1.51 -9.63
N ASP A 106 -10.05 2.44 -9.09
CA ASP A 106 -8.76 2.83 -9.65
C ASP A 106 -7.78 1.66 -9.65
N ALA A 107 -7.75 0.89 -8.55
CA ALA A 107 -6.94 -0.31 -8.46
C ALA A 107 -7.37 -1.37 -9.48
N LYS A 108 -8.67 -1.65 -9.58
CA LYS A 108 -9.23 -2.60 -10.56
C LYS A 108 -8.89 -2.21 -12.00
N LYS A 109 -9.01 -0.91 -12.33
CA LYS A 109 -8.64 -0.36 -13.64
C LYS A 109 -7.15 -0.56 -13.92
N ALA A 110 -6.28 -0.35 -12.92
CA ALA A 110 -4.84 -0.56 -13.05
C ALA A 110 -4.46 -2.06 -13.19
N THR A 111 -5.28 -2.97 -12.67
CA THR A 111 -5.06 -4.44 -12.76
C THR A 111 -5.78 -5.14 -13.91
N GLY A 112 -6.52 -4.41 -14.76
CA GLY A 112 -7.35 -4.99 -15.83
C GLY A 112 -6.55 -5.71 -16.94
N SER A 113 -7.24 -6.57 -17.72
CA SER A 113 -6.64 -7.31 -18.84
C SER A 113 -5.95 -6.36 -19.83
N ARG A 114 -4.66 -6.62 -20.07
CA ARG A 114 -3.72 -5.78 -20.81
C ARG A 114 -3.91 -5.74 -22.32
N GLU A 115 -4.92 -6.40 -22.87
CA GLU A 115 -5.00 -6.60 -24.32
C GLU A 115 -5.32 -5.31 -25.10
N THR A 116 -5.86 -4.25 -24.48
CA THR A 116 -6.17 -2.99 -25.19
C THR A 116 -6.19 -1.70 -24.33
N ILE A 117 -5.84 -1.74 -23.04
CA ILE A 117 -6.15 -0.63 -22.13
C ILE A 117 -4.98 0.37 -22.05
N ARG A 118 -5.21 1.59 -22.56
CA ARG A 118 -4.42 2.79 -22.23
C ARG A 118 -4.28 2.87 -20.71
N VAL A 119 -3.07 3.13 -20.20
CA VAL A 119 -2.85 3.31 -18.76
C VAL A 119 -3.93 4.25 -18.21
N PRO A 120 -4.78 3.78 -17.28
CA PRO A 120 -5.96 4.53 -16.87
C PRO A 120 -5.52 5.83 -16.21
N ASN A 121 -6.30 6.92 -16.37
CA ASN A 121 -6.02 8.22 -15.74
C ASN A 121 -6.21 8.14 -14.23
N VAL A 122 -5.26 7.51 -13.57
CA VAL A 122 -5.22 7.15 -12.17
C VAL A 122 -4.01 7.84 -11.56
N GLU A 123 -4.24 8.61 -10.51
CA GLU A 123 -3.18 9.10 -9.63
C GLU A 123 -2.99 8.09 -8.49
N LEU A 124 -1.77 7.60 -8.31
CA LEU A 124 -1.43 6.65 -7.25
C LEU A 124 -0.08 7.01 -6.59
N LEU A 125 0.04 6.69 -5.31
CA LEU A 125 1.31 6.79 -4.59
C LEU A 125 2.11 5.50 -4.78
N ARG A 126 3.40 5.63 -5.09
CA ARG A 126 4.32 4.51 -5.26
C ARG A 126 5.37 4.52 -4.18
N VAL A 127 5.71 3.31 -3.73
CA VAL A 127 6.96 3.03 -3.02
C VAL A 127 7.67 1.93 -3.79
N THR A 128 8.71 2.27 -4.55
CA THR A 128 9.52 1.29 -5.32
C THR A 128 10.90 1.12 -4.72
N TYR A 129 11.52 -0.05 -4.91
CA TYR A 129 12.85 -0.38 -4.38
C TYR A 129 13.88 -0.40 -5.50
N GLU A 130 14.42 0.78 -5.80
CA GLU A 130 15.33 1.03 -6.91
C GLU A 130 16.76 0.66 -6.55
N VAL A 131 17.52 0.17 -7.53
CA VAL A 131 18.97 -0.05 -7.40
C VAL A 131 19.69 1.30 -7.40
N GLU A 132 20.73 1.46 -6.57
CA GLU A 132 21.45 2.72 -6.41
C GLU A 132 21.93 3.29 -7.75
N SER A 133 22.36 2.46 -8.70
CA SER A 133 22.78 2.90 -10.03
C SER A 133 21.70 3.70 -10.77
N LEU A 134 20.42 3.33 -10.62
CA LEU A 134 19.26 3.95 -11.26
C LEU A 134 18.72 5.17 -10.50
N ILE A 135 19.16 5.40 -9.26
CA ILE A 135 18.69 6.53 -8.46
C ILE A 135 19.26 7.84 -8.99
N PHE A 136 18.39 8.85 -9.10
CA PHE A 136 18.73 10.22 -9.50
C PHE A 136 19.74 10.86 -8.54
N LEU A 137 20.59 11.74 -9.08
CA LEU A 137 21.71 12.34 -8.33
C LEU A 137 21.24 13.10 -7.07
N SER A 138 20.14 13.83 -7.14
CA SER A 138 19.55 14.54 -5.98
C SER A 138 19.16 13.59 -4.85
N ASN A 139 18.64 12.41 -5.21
CA ASN A 139 18.25 11.39 -4.24
C ASN A 139 19.46 10.67 -3.68
N LYS A 140 20.49 10.39 -4.49
CA LYS A 140 21.78 9.89 -4.02
C LYS A 140 22.42 10.82 -3.00
N GLN A 141 22.40 12.13 -3.25
CA GLN A 141 22.91 13.13 -2.31
C GLN A 141 22.13 13.13 -1.00
N MET A 142 20.79 13.07 -1.05
CA MET A 142 19.93 12.96 0.14
C MET A 142 20.21 11.67 0.93
N ILE A 143 20.31 10.53 0.25
CA ILE A 143 20.61 9.23 0.87
C ILE A 143 21.93 9.29 1.62
N LYS A 144 22.98 9.81 0.97
CA LYS A 144 24.31 9.94 1.57
C LYS A 144 24.32 10.94 2.73
N SER A 145 23.74 12.12 2.55
CA SER A 145 23.78 13.19 3.56
C SER A 145 23.02 12.83 4.83
N LEU A 146 21.92 12.10 4.70
CA LEU A 146 21.11 11.66 5.83
C LEU A 146 21.51 10.27 6.35
N SER A 147 22.46 9.59 5.72
CA SER A 147 22.82 8.20 6.05
C SER A 147 21.60 7.29 6.08
N LEU A 148 20.80 7.35 5.01
CA LEU A 148 19.53 6.62 4.94
C LEU A 148 19.75 5.11 4.83
N GLU A 149 18.85 4.36 5.43
CA GLU A 149 18.92 2.90 5.52
C GLU A 149 18.69 2.25 4.16
N LYS A 150 19.56 1.31 3.80
CA LYS A 150 19.39 0.47 2.61
C LYS A 150 18.39 -0.66 2.87
N SER A 151 17.53 -0.93 1.90
CA SER A 151 16.54 -2.00 1.96
C SER A 151 17.16 -3.37 1.70
N GLY A 152 18.01 -3.46 0.68
CA GLY A 152 18.69 -4.70 0.24
C GLY A 152 20.12 -4.44 -0.21
N GLU A 153 20.64 -5.31 -1.08
CA GLU A 153 21.92 -5.08 -1.78
C GLU A 153 21.75 -3.90 -2.73
N ASP A 154 22.29 -2.75 -2.35
CA ASP A 154 22.26 -1.47 -3.05
C ASP A 154 20.86 -1.02 -3.50
N ARG A 155 19.82 -1.34 -2.71
CA ARG A 155 18.45 -0.94 -2.98
C ARG A 155 17.93 0.08 -1.98
N PHE A 156 17.26 1.10 -2.49
CA PHE A 156 16.66 2.16 -1.67
C PHE A 156 15.21 2.42 -2.10
N PRO A 157 14.33 2.80 -1.15
CA PRO A 157 12.97 3.15 -1.46
C PRO A 157 12.89 4.51 -2.16
N VAL A 158 12.12 4.58 -3.24
CA VAL A 158 11.73 5.81 -3.92
C VAL A 158 10.23 6.03 -3.73
N PHE A 159 9.88 7.26 -3.35
CA PHE A 159 8.52 7.68 -3.07
C PHE A 159 8.12 8.75 -4.09
N ASP A 160 7.14 8.45 -4.93
CA ASP A 160 6.55 9.41 -5.84
C ASP A 160 5.05 9.20 -5.99
N VAL A 161 4.37 10.26 -6.42
CA VAL A 161 3.02 10.13 -6.92
C VAL A 161 3.08 10.23 -8.42
N VAL A 162 2.53 9.21 -9.09
CA VAL A 162 2.43 9.14 -10.54
C VAL A 162 0.98 9.30 -10.94
N ARG A 163 0.77 9.99 -12.06
CA ARG A 163 -0.50 10.10 -12.74
C ARG A 163 -0.29 9.80 -14.21
N CYS A 164 -1.10 8.91 -14.77
CA CYS A 164 -1.18 8.80 -16.22
C CYS A 164 -2.18 9.81 -16.76
N THR A 165 -1.83 10.55 -17.79
CA THR A 165 -2.74 11.46 -18.48
C THR A 165 -3.59 10.70 -19.51
N SER A 166 -4.62 11.34 -20.05
CA SER A 166 -5.44 10.76 -21.12
C SER A 166 -4.68 10.53 -22.44
N SER A 167 -3.53 11.20 -22.63
CA SER A 167 -2.61 11.00 -23.75
C SER A 167 -1.67 9.80 -23.55
N GLY A 168 -1.64 9.20 -22.36
CA GLY A 168 -0.72 8.10 -22.02
C GLY A 168 0.61 8.57 -21.43
N GLU A 169 0.78 9.88 -21.23
CA GLU A 169 2.00 10.42 -20.61
C GLU A 169 1.98 10.26 -19.10
N LEU A 170 3.15 10.05 -18.51
CA LEU A 170 3.32 9.94 -17.07
C LEU A 170 3.74 11.29 -16.49
N GLU A 171 2.90 11.81 -15.60
CA GLU A 171 3.19 12.95 -14.76
C GLU A 171 3.60 12.48 -13.38
N PHE A 172 4.64 13.09 -12.82
CA PHE A 172 5.12 12.77 -11.50
C PHE A 172 5.22 13.99 -10.62
N ARG A 173 4.95 13.80 -9.33
CA ARG A 173 5.10 14.83 -8.30
C ARG A 173 5.64 14.25 -7.01
N ASN A 174 6.19 15.13 -6.18
CA ASN A 174 6.52 14.75 -4.80
C ASN A 174 5.22 14.38 -4.04
N PRO A 175 5.26 13.36 -3.18
CA PRO A 175 4.17 13.08 -2.25
C PRO A 175 3.94 14.24 -1.29
N LYS A 176 2.72 14.35 -0.76
CA LYS A 176 2.40 15.25 0.35
C LYS A 176 2.78 14.59 1.68
N ILE A 177 2.97 15.41 2.71
CA ILE A 177 3.34 14.93 4.05
C ILE A 177 2.36 13.89 4.61
N GLU A 178 1.05 14.09 4.41
CA GLU A 178 0.02 13.12 4.84
C GLU A 178 0.02 11.83 4.01
N GLU A 179 0.40 11.91 2.72
CA GLU A 179 0.56 10.72 1.87
C GLU A 179 1.74 9.86 2.36
N LEU A 180 2.82 10.50 2.83
CA LEU A 180 3.96 9.82 3.46
C LEU A 180 3.63 9.24 4.84
N ARG A 181 2.87 9.97 5.68
CA ARG A 181 2.41 9.44 6.97
C ARG A 181 1.54 8.21 6.77
N PHE A 182 0.65 8.24 5.78
CA PHE A 182 -0.13 7.07 5.40
C PHE A 182 0.76 5.91 4.95
N ALA A 183 1.72 6.16 4.06
CA ALA A 183 2.63 5.13 3.58
C ALA A 183 3.47 4.50 4.70
N TYR A 184 3.93 5.29 5.67
CA TYR A 184 4.63 4.79 6.85
C TYR A 184 3.77 3.77 7.62
N ALA A 185 2.52 4.11 7.91
CA ALA A 185 1.62 3.24 8.66
C ALA A 185 1.32 1.94 7.89
N VAL A 186 1.11 2.05 6.58
CA VAL A 186 0.89 0.89 5.70
C VAL A 186 2.10 -0.02 5.67
N MET A 187 3.30 0.50 5.38
CA MET A 187 4.50 -0.33 5.32
C MET A 187 4.79 -1.02 6.65
N SER A 188 4.52 -0.34 7.78
CA SER A 188 4.66 -0.90 9.12
C SER A 188 3.78 -2.13 9.32
N VAL A 189 2.48 -2.03 9.00
CA VAL A 189 1.55 -3.15 9.19
C VAL A 189 1.74 -4.24 8.17
N VAL A 190 1.97 -3.88 6.92
CA VAL A 190 2.19 -4.86 5.85
C VAL A 190 3.35 -5.78 6.22
N ALA A 191 4.47 -5.24 6.73
CA ALA A 191 5.63 -6.02 7.18
C ALA A 191 5.28 -7.07 8.25
N LEU A 192 4.29 -6.80 9.09
CA LEU A 192 3.82 -7.70 10.15
C LEU A 192 2.77 -8.70 9.66
N VAL A 193 1.92 -8.27 8.74
CA VAL A 193 0.70 -8.97 8.34
C VAL A 193 0.90 -9.90 7.16
N HIS A 194 1.71 -9.53 6.17
CA HIS A 194 1.89 -10.37 4.98
C HIS A 194 2.39 -11.80 5.28
N PRO A 195 3.18 -12.08 6.34
CA PRO A 195 3.55 -13.45 6.71
C PRO A 195 2.37 -14.30 7.20
N LEU A 196 1.33 -13.66 7.74
CA LEU A 196 0.14 -14.32 8.30
C LEU A 196 -0.86 -14.78 7.22
N LEU A 197 -0.62 -14.41 5.95
CA LEU A 197 -1.49 -14.82 4.85
C LEU A 197 -1.38 -16.33 4.62
N GLU A 198 -2.51 -17.03 4.76
CA GLU A 198 -2.64 -18.46 4.50
C GLU A 198 -3.04 -18.72 3.05
N GLU A 199 -2.34 -19.66 2.40
CA GLU A 199 -2.63 -20.05 1.02
C GLU A 199 -3.90 -20.89 0.97
N ASP A 200 -4.79 -20.59 0.03
CA ASP A 200 -5.95 -21.40 -0.27
C ASP A 200 -5.54 -22.57 -1.17
N VAL A 201 -5.06 -23.64 -0.54
CA VAL A 201 -4.59 -24.88 -1.19
C VAL A 201 -5.74 -25.61 -1.94
N GLY A 202 -7.00 -25.25 -1.70
CA GLY A 202 -8.18 -25.89 -2.28
C GLY A 202 -8.82 -25.17 -3.47
N ALA A 203 -8.61 -23.85 -3.62
CA ALA A 203 -9.29 -23.04 -4.65
C ALA A 203 -8.51 -22.84 -5.96
N GLY A 204 -7.25 -23.27 -6.04
CA GLY A 204 -6.42 -23.08 -7.23
C GLY A 204 -6.78 -24.02 -8.39
N HIS A 205 -7.00 -23.48 -9.59
CA HIS A 205 -6.85 -24.28 -10.82
C HIS A 205 -5.40 -24.76 -10.89
N LYS A 206 -5.18 -26.08 -11.12
CA LYS A 206 -3.86 -26.77 -11.16
C LYS A 206 -2.81 -26.15 -12.12
N TYR A 207 -3.19 -25.13 -12.91
CA TYR A 207 -2.35 -24.46 -13.90
C TYR A 207 -2.13 -22.96 -13.63
N SER A 208 -2.71 -22.38 -12.57
CA SER A 208 -2.48 -20.98 -12.20
C SER A 208 -1.17 -20.83 -11.44
N ARG A 209 -0.27 -19.96 -11.91
CA ARG A 209 0.94 -19.54 -11.17
C ARG A 209 0.64 -18.56 -10.04
N LEU A 210 -0.62 -18.15 -9.87
CA LEU A 210 -1.04 -17.21 -8.83
C LEU A 210 -1.38 -17.97 -7.55
N THR A 211 -0.65 -17.70 -6.46
CA THR A 211 -1.06 -18.07 -5.11
C THR A 211 -2.41 -17.43 -4.81
N LEU A 212 -3.37 -18.18 -4.29
CA LEU A 212 -4.60 -17.62 -3.76
C LEU A 212 -4.46 -17.61 -2.24
N PHE A 213 -4.94 -16.55 -1.60
CA PHE A 213 -4.98 -16.47 -0.13
C PHE A 213 -6.41 -16.62 0.36
N GLN A 214 -6.54 -17.22 1.54
CA GLN A 214 -7.81 -17.21 2.25
C GLN A 214 -8.23 -15.76 2.57
N PRO A 215 -9.55 -15.49 2.70
CA PRO A 215 -10.00 -14.21 3.21
C PRO A 215 -9.35 -13.89 4.55
N PHE A 216 -8.81 -12.69 4.66
CA PHE A 216 -7.98 -12.24 5.76
C PHE A 216 -8.39 -10.83 6.17
N ILE A 217 -8.49 -10.58 7.47
CA ILE A 217 -8.61 -9.24 8.03
C ILE A 217 -7.83 -9.20 9.34
N GLU A 218 -6.98 -8.19 9.47
CA GLU A 218 -6.18 -7.99 10.68
C GLU A 218 -6.06 -6.51 10.97
N THR A 219 -6.18 -6.15 12.25
CA THR A 219 -6.03 -4.79 12.75
C THR A 219 -4.85 -4.75 13.70
N VAL A 220 -3.85 -3.92 13.37
CA VAL A 220 -2.62 -3.76 14.16
C VAL A 220 -2.48 -2.31 14.58
N ASP A 221 -2.13 -2.07 15.83
CA ASP A 221 -1.76 -0.75 16.32
C ASP A 221 -0.33 -0.41 15.90
N VAL A 222 -0.18 0.64 15.10
CA VAL A 222 1.12 1.17 14.66
C VAL A 222 1.50 2.35 15.53
N GLN A 223 2.73 2.32 16.03
CA GLN A 223 3.32 3.48 16.67
C GLN A 223 3.87 4.47 15.64
N TRP A 224 3.37 5.70 15.70
CA TRP A 224 3.94 6.82 14.97
C TRP A 224 5.38 7.05 15.43
N SER A 225 6.25 7.35 14.48
CA SER A 225 7.53 7.97 14.82
C SER A 225 7.28 9.29 15.54
N ALA A 226 8.15 9.68 16.47
CA ALA A 226 7.99 10.91 17.26
C ALA A 226 7.79 12.17 16.37
N GLU A 227 8.32 12.15 15.15
CA GLU A 227 8.27 13.24 14.19
C GLU A 227 7.00 13.24 13.33
N MET A 228 6.16 12.21 13.47
CA MET A 228 4.86 12.07 12.81
C MET A 228 3.68 12.10 13.79
N ALA A 229 3.94 12.03 15.09
CA ALA A 229 2.92 12.04 16.13
C ALA A 229 2.23 13.41 16.20
N LYS A 230 0.88 13.41 16.26
CA LYS A 230 0.05 14.63 16.40
C LYS A 230 -0.80 14.61 17.68
N GLY A 231 -0.35 13.89 18.71
CA GLY A 231 -1.07 13.70 19.97
C GLY A 231 -1.05 12.25 20.42
N ASN A 232 -1.88 11.40 19.79
CA ASN A 232 -1.84 9.96 20.03
C ASN A 232 -0.64 9.35 19.30
N ASP A 233 0.12 8.54 20.02
CA ASP A 233 1.29 7.83 19.48
C ASP A 233 0.91 6.59 18.68
N LEU A 234 -0.29 6.05 18.88
CA LEU A 234 -0.77 4.84 18.20
C LEU A 234 -1.86 5.15 17.18
N VAL A 235 -1.86 4.41 16.08
CA VAL A 235 -2.93 4.37 15.08
C VAL A 235 -3.31 2.94 14.76
N ALA A 236 -4.59 2.60 14.86
CA ALA A 236 -5.10 1.31 14.43
C ALA A 236 -5.11 1.25 12.89
N VAL A 237 -4.45 0.24 12.32
CA VAL A 237 -4.40 0.01 10.88
C VAL A 237 -4.97 -1.36 10.57
N THR A 238 -5.99 -1.38 9.72
CA THR A 238 -6.65 -2.62 9.29
C THR A 238 -6.25 -2.93 7.86
N ILE A 239 -5.80 -4.16 7.61
CA ILE A 239 -5.56 -4.71 6.28
C ILE A 239 -6.55 -5.84 6.03
N SER A 240 -7.16 -5.87 4.84
CA SER A 240 -8.04 -6.95 4.43
C SER A 240 -7.72 -7.50 3.05
N HIS A 241 -7.90 -8.81 2.86
CA HIS A 241 -7.86 -9.49 1.57
C HIS A 241 -9.09 -10.41 1.43
N PRO A 242 -9.85 -10.36 0.33
CA PRO A 242 -9.87 -9.29 -0.65
C PRO A 242 -10.28 -7.94 0.00
N PRO A 243 -10.16 -6.81 -0.73
CA PRO A 243 -10.62 -5.53 -0.22
C PRO A 243 -12.10 -5.57 0.21
N ASN A 244 -12.46 -4.78 1.22
CA ASN A 244 -13.85 -4.56 1.66
C ASN A 244 -14.63 -5.76 2.23
N ARG A 245 -14.00 -6.92 2.48
CA ARG A 245 -14.71 -8.09 3.06
C ARG A 245 -14.92 -8.08 4.58
N GLY A 246 -14.40 -7.10 5.31
CA GLY A 246 -14.52 -7.04 6.78
C GLY A 246 -15.19 -5.78 7.32
N TYR A 247 -15.76 -4.95 6.46
CA TYR A 247 -16.48 -3.74 6.85
C TYR A 247 -17.97 -3.81 6.44
N GLU A 248 -18.59 -4.98 6.54
CA GLU A 248 -19.99 -4.97 6.96
C GLU A 248 -19.98 -4.57 8.43
N GLU A 249 -19.92 -3.25 8.68
CA GLU A 249 -20.48 -2.70 9.91
C GLU A 249 -21.85 -3.35 10.04
N ARG A 250 -22.02 -4.14 11.10
CA ARG A 250 -23.29 -4.74 11.47
C ARG A 250 -24.25 -3.58 11.74
N ASN A 251 -24.80 -2.97 10.68
CA ASN A 251 -25.97 -2.11 10.69
C ASN A 251 -27.14 -3.02 11.05
N SER A 252 -27.11 -3.46 12.30
CA SER A 252 -28.20 -4.08 13.00
C SER A 252 -29.10 -2.94 13.47
N SER A 253 -29.58 -2.14 12.52
CA SER A 253 -30.86 -1.45 12.64
C SER A 253 -31.96 -2.47 12.36
N ALA A 254 -32.07 -3.44 13.27
CA ALA A 254 -33.25 -4.26 13.44
C ALA A 254 -33.45 -4.44 14.94
N SER A 255 -34.08 -3.41 15.52
CA SER A 255 -34.89 -3.47 16.73
C SER A 255 -35.24 -4.90 17.15
N SER A 256 -34.61 -5.40 18.21
CA SER A 256 -35.19 -6.44 19.04
C SER A 256 -35.08 -5.98 20.50
N THR A 257 -36.22 -5.55 21.02
CA THR A 257 -36.47 -5.24 22.42
C THR A 257 -36.07 -6.42 23.32
N PRO A 258 -35.55 -6.16 24.54
CA PRO A 258 -35.22 -7.22 25.48
C PRO A 258 -36.50 -7.74 26.15
N THR A 259 -36.95 -8.94 25.78
CA THR A 259 -37.99 -9.63 26.54
C THR A 259 -37.37 -10.23 27.80
N LYS A 260 -37.88 -9.76 28.94
CA LYS A 260 -37.68 -10.28 30.30
C LYS A 260 -37.42 -11.79 30.35
N ARG A 261 -36.33 -12.17 31.00
CA ARG A 261 -36.13 -13.50 31.60
C ARG A 261 -37.18 -13.65 32.71
N SER A 262 -38.13 -14.56 32.51
CA SER A 262 -38.96 -15.09 33.59
C SER A 262 -38.20 -16.23 34.25
N GLU A 263 -37.95 -16.11 35.54
CA GLU A 263 -37.47 -17.17 36.41
C GLU A 263 -38.55 -18.26 36.51
N GLU A 264 -38.24 -19.50 36.13
CA GLU A 264 -39.01 -20.67 36.54
C GLU A 264 -38.23 -21.47 37.59
N VAL A 265 -38.55 -21.11 38.84
CA VAL A 265 -38.72 -21.93 40.04
C VAL A 265 -38.22 -23.39 39.93
N ILE A 266 -37.07 -23.63 40.56
CA ILE A 266 -36.62 -24.95 41.02
C ILE A 266 -37.64 -25.45 42.06
N LYS A 267 -38.42 -26.48 41.71
CA LYS A 267 -39.20 -27.23 42.71
C LYS A 267 -38.28 -28.21 43.43
N GLU A 268 -37.88 -27.84 44.64
CA GLU A 268 -37.52 -28.79 45.70
C GLU A 268 -38.64 -29.83 45.85
N LYS A 269 -38.28 -31.11 45.75
CA LYS A 269 -38.99 -32.19 46.41
C LYS A 269 -38.00 -32.93 47.29
N THR A 270 -38.02 -32.61 48.56
CA THR A 270 -37.58 -33.50 49.63
C THR A 270 -38.58 -33.32 50.76
N PHE A 271 -39.20 -34.43 51.19
CA PHE A 271 -39.15 -34.92 52.56
C PHE A 271 -40.36 -35.82 52.90
N CYS A 272 -40.01 -36.89 53.62
CA CYS A 272 -40.81 -37.73 54.52
C CYS A 272 -41.78 -38.74 53.91
#